data_AF-A0A3D4BLU7-F1
#
_entry.id   AF-A0A3D4BLU7-F1
#
_cell.length_a   1.000
_cell.length_b   1.000
_cell.length_c   1.000
_cell.angle_alpha   90.00
_cell.angle_beta   90.00
_cell.angle_gamma   90.00
#
_symmetry.space_group_name_H-M   'P 1'
#
loop_
_entity.id
_entity.type
_entity.pdbx_description
1 polymer ?
#
loop_
_entity_poly.entity_id
_entity_poly.type
_entity_poly.pdbx_seq_one_letter_code
_entity_poly.pdbx_strand_id
1 'polypeptide(L)'
;MFQTPIRKELYAIEIFNGMNVQRVHTSLLKHLLALKEGEPSKQFGLEYGSRILSIFELETCKTQTIKRLFEDERFAFAKEYFLFKTLDELKENVFEGWELFDGEKIKLF
;
A
#
# COMPACT_ATOMS: atom_id res chain seq x y z
N MET A 1 -16.02 -0.26 28.23
CA MET A 1 -15.50 -0.82 26.96
C MET A 1 -15.34 0.37 26.02
N PHE A 2 -14.12 0.78 25.71
CA PHE A 2 -13.90 1.89 24.77
C PHE A 2 -14.15 1.35 23.36
N GLN A 3 -15.26 1.76 22.74
CA GLN A 3 -15.51 1.49 21.33
C GLN A 3 -14.86 2.60 20.52
N THR A 4 -13.86 2.27 19.72
CA THR A 4 -13.30 3.20 18.75
C THR A 4 -14.37 3.46 17.68
N PRO A 5 -14.73 4.73 17.40
CA PRO A 5 -15.73 5.02 16.39
C PRO A 5 -15.30 4.47 15.03
N ILE A 6 -16.27 3.96 14.25
CA ILE A 6 -16.05 3.52 12.87
C ILE A 6 -15.56 4.74 12.08
N ARG A 7 -14.28 4.72 11.71
CA ARG A 7 -13.61 5.77 10.95
C ARG A 7 -13.80 5.47 9.46
N LYS A 8 -14.04 6.52 8.65
CA LYS A 8 -13.93 6.39 7.19
C LYS A 8 -12.48 6.08 6.83
N GLU A 9 -12.23 5.29 5.79
CA GLU A 9 -10.88 5.03 5.31
C GLU A 9 -10.78 5.36 3.82
N LEU A 10 -9.62 5.84 3.40
CA LEU A 10 -9.33 6.18 2.01
C LEU A 10 -8.22 5.28 1.51
N TYR A 11 -8.53 4.58 0.42
CA TYR A 11 -7.61 3.66 -0.23
C TYR A 11 -7.40 4.08 -1.68
N ALA A 12 -6.14 4.18 -2.09
CA ALA A 12 -5.75 4.20 -3.49
C ALA A 12 -5.42 2.78 -3.92
N ILE A 13 -6.01 2.29 -5.01
CA ILE A 13 -5.78 0.94 -5.51
C ILE A 13 -4.97 1.01 -6.80
N GLU A 14 -3.82 0.33 -6.82
CA GLU A 14 -3.06 0.10 -8.05
C GLU A 14 -2.96 -1.40 -8.34
N ILE A 15 -3.18 -1.75 -9.61
CA ILE A 15 -3.05 -3.12 -10.09
C ILE A 15 -1.87 -3.16 -11.06
N PHE A 16 -0.90 -4.02 -10.76
CA PHE A 16 0.32 -4.19 -11.51
C PHE A 16 0.35 -5.53 -12.23
N ASN A 17 0.32 -5.46 -13.56
CA ASN A 17 0.41 -6.63 -14.45
C ASN A 17 1.82 -6.73 -15.02
N GLY A 18 2.37 -7.95 -15.06
CA GLY A 18 3.74 -8.24 -15.51
C GLY A 18 4.86 -7.92 -14.50
N MET A 19 6.11 -7.90 -15.00
CA MET A 19 7.34 -7.94 -14.17
C MET A 19 8.14 -6.62 -14.13
N ASN A 20 7.55 -5.47 -14.50
CA ASN A 20 8.31 -4.22 -14.57
C ASN A 20 8.42 -3.52 -13.19
N VAL A 21 9.28 -4.06 -12.32
CA VAL A 21 9.52 -3.54 -10.96
C VAL A 21 9.95 -2.07 -10.95
N GLN A 22 10.72 -1.62 -11.94
CA GLN A 22 11.14 -0.20 -12.04
C GLN A 22 9.93 0.72 -12.24
N ARG A 23 8.98 0.31 -13.10
CA ARG A 23 7.74 1.05 -13.32
C ARG A 23 6.88 1.08 -12.06
N VAL A 24 6.73 -0.05 -11.36
CA VAL A 24 5.99 -0.13 -10.10
C VAL A 24 6.59 0.82 -9.07
N HIS A 25 7.90 0.74 -8.85
CA HIS A 25 8.62 1.61 -7.92
C HIS A 25 8.43 3.09 -8.25
N THR A 26 8.47 3.45 -9.53
CA THR A 26 8.25 4.84 -9.97
C THR A 26 6.81 5.29 -9.69
N SER A 27 5.83 4.40 -9.83
CA SER A 27 4.43 4.67 -9.47
C SER A 27 4.29 4.94 -7.97
N LEU A 28 4.84 4.05 -7.15
CA LEU A 28 4.76 4.15 -5.69
C LEU A 28 5.51 5.37 -5.14
N LEU A 29 6.58 5.81 -5.80
CA LEU A 29 7.26 7.05 -5.46
C LEU A 29 6.36 8.28 -5.66
N LYS A 30 5.49 8.28 -6.67
CA LYS A 30 4.51 9.37 -6.86
C LYS A 30 3.47 9.39 -5.76
N HIS A 31 2.99 8.22 -5.32
CA HIS A 31 2.11 8.12 -4.16
C HIS A 31 2.77 8.62 -2.90
N LEU A 32 4.03 8.25 -2.66
CA LEU A 32 4.79 8.75 -1.51
C LEU A 32 4.86 10.28 -1.49
N LEU A 33 5.13 10.90 -2.65
CA LEU A 33 5.15 12.37 -2.77
C LEU A 33 3.76 12.97 -2.48
N ALA A 34 2.69 12.40 -3.03
CA ALA A 34 1.33 12.87 -2.78
C ALA A 34 0.92 12.73 -1.31
N LEU A 35 1.30 11.63 -0.66
CA LEU A 35 1.10 11.42 0.77
C LEU A 35 1.84 12.43 1.63
N LYS A 36 3.10 12.72 1.29
CA LYS A 36 3.93 13.69 2.02
C LYS A 36 3.30 15.08 2.03
N GLU A 37 2.68 15.47 0.93
CA GLU A 37 1.98 16.76 0.81
C GLU A 37 0.55 16.72 1.37
N GLY A 38 0.03 15.53 1.72
CA GLY A 38 -1.32 15.33 2.21
C GLY A 38 -2.41 15.54 1.16
N GLU A 39 -2.05 15.53 -0.14
CA GLU A 39 -2.96 15.86 -1.24
C GLU A 39 -4.21 14.96 -1.29
N PRO A 40 -4.11 13.62 -1.16
CA PRO A 40 -5.30 12.77 -1.14
C PRO A 40 -6.25 13.15 0.00
N SER A 41 -5.71 13.39 1.20
CA SER A 41 -6.50 13.75 2.37
C SER A 41 -7.19 15.10 2.20
N LYS A 42 -6.50 16.11 1.66
CA LYS A 42 -7.08 17.42 1.34
C LYS A 42 -8.21 17.30 0.32
N GLN A 43 -8.00 16.51 -0.75
CA GLN A 43 -8.98 16.32 -1.81
C GLN A 43 -10.31 15.75 -1.30
N PHE A 44 -10.25 14.86 -0.31
CA PHE A 44 -11.44 14.19 0.25
C PHE A 44 -11.87 14.73 1.63
N GLY A 45 -11.25 15.80 2.12
CA GLY A 45 -11.59 16.41 3.42
C GLY A 45 -11.35 15.48 4.61
N LEU A 46 -10.25 14.72 4.60
CA LEU A 46 -9.89 13.74 5.63
C LEU A 46 -8.72 14.24 6.49
N GLU A 47 -8.73 13.91 7.77
CA GLU A 47 -7.67 14.28 8.73
C GLU A 47 -6.54 13.24 8.82
N TYR A 48 -6.58 12.20 8.00
CA TYR A 48 -5.62 11.09 8.00
C TYR A 48 -5.18 10.76 6.57
N GLY A 49 -3.98 10.17 6.44
CA GLY A 49 -3.41 9.75 5.16
C GLY A 49 -4.15 8.56 4.55
N SER A 50 -4.21 8.52 3.22
CA SER A 50 -4.70 7.36 2.46
C SER A 50 -3.71 6.20 2.49
N ARG A 51 -4.19 4.97 2.48
CA ARG A 51 -3.35 3.78 2.24
C ARG A 51 -3.36 3.41 0.76
N ILE A 52 -2.25 2.89 0.26
CA ILE A 52 -2.06 2.43 -1.10
C ILE A 52 -2.11 0.91 -1.09
N LEU A 53 -3.11 0.34 -1.74
CA LEU A 53 -3.26 -1.09 -1.97
C LEU A 53 -2.62 -1.41 -3.33
N SER A 54 -1.49 -2.11 -3.27
CA SER A 54 -0.72 -2.53 -4.43
C SER A 54 -0.98 -4.01 -4.71
N ILE A 55 -1.68 -4.29 -5.80
CA ILE A 55 -2.12 -5.64 -6.17
C ILE A 55 -1.31 -6.12 -7.36
N PHE A 56 -0.66 -7.28 -7.24
CA PHE A 56 0.23 -7.82 -8.25
C PHE A 56 -0.37 -9.04 -8.92
N GLU A 57 -0.17 -9.14 -10.23
CA GLU A 57 -0.45 -10.39 -10.96
C GLU A 57 0.53 -11.50 -10.57
N LEU A 58 1.81 -11.15 -10.38
CA LEU A 58 2.89 -12.12 -10.17
C LEU A 58 3.53 -11.93 -8.79
N GLU A 59 3.62 -13.00 -8.01
CA GLU A 59 4.28 -13.02 -6.70
C GLU A 59 5.74 -12.55 -6.79
N THR A 60 6.47 -12.97 -7.82
CA THR A 60 7.86 -12.55 -8.04
C THR A 60 8.00 -11.04 -8.18
N CYS A 61 7.05 -10.38 -8.85
CA CYS A 61 7.04 -8.93 -9.00
C CYS A 61 6.71 -8.24 -7.67
N LYS A 62 5.78 -8.79 -6.88
CA LYS A 62 5.46 -8.32 -5.52
C LYS A 62 6.70 -8.37 -4.63
N THR A 63 7.34 -9.53 -4.51
CA THR A 63 8.51 -9.73 -3.63
C THR A 63 9.68 -8.83 -4.03
N GLN A 64 9.98 -8.71 -5.33
CA GLN A 64 11.05 -7.84 -5.82
C GLN A 64 10.75 -6.36 -5.57
N THR A 65 9.48 -5.96 -5.70
CA THR A 65 9.06 -4.59 -5.39
C THR A 65 9.20 -4.30 -3.90
N ILE A 66 8.68 -5.17 -3.03
CA ILE A 66 8.79 -5.05 -1.58
C ILE A 66 10.25 -4.88 -1.16
N LYS A 67 11.13 -5.79 -1.62
CA LYS A 67 12.56 -5.72 -1.32
C LYS A 67 13.17 -4.37 -1.72
N ARG A 68 12.84 -3.89 -2.91
CA ARG A 68 13.37 -2.63 -3.42
C ARG A 68 12.88 -1.41 -2.61
N LEU A 69 11.62 -1.43 -2.18
CA LEU A 69 11.07 -0.36 -1.33
C LEU A 69 11.67 -0.38 0.07
N PHE A 70 11.90 -1.57 0.62
CA PHE A 70 12.56 -1.73 1.92
C PHE A 70 13.99 -1.16 1.92
N GLU A 71 14.72 -1.33 0.82
CA GLU A 71 16.08 -0.80 0.63
C GLU A 71 16.12 0.71 0.31
N ASP A 72 14.98 1.34 -0.01
CA ASP A 72 14.91 2.76 -0.36
C ASP A 72 14.53 3.61 0.86
N GLU A 73 15.50 4.33 1.43
CA GLU A 73 15.34 5.16 2.62
C GLU A 73 14.20 6.20 2.50
N ARG A 74 13.81 6.59 1.28
CA ARG A 74 12.68 7.50 1.06
C ARG A 74 11.37 6.93 1.59
N PHE A 75 11.22 5.62 1.62
CA PHE A 75 10.02 4.94 2.10
C PHE A 75 10.04 4.64 3.60
N ALA A 76 11.16 4.88 4.31
CA ALA A 76 11.35 4.46 5.70
C ALA A 76 10.23 4.94 6.66
N PHE A 77 9.70 6.15 6.44
CA PHE A 77 8.63 6.73 7.26
C PHE A 77 7.21 6.43 6.77
N ALA A 78 7.06 5.77 5.62
CA ALA A 78 5.78 5.59 4.94
C ALA A 78 5.26 4.14 4.99
N LYS A 79 5.87 3.29 5.84
CA LYS A 79 5.56 1.85 5.96
C LYS A 79 4.08 1.56 6.00
N GLU A 80 3.39 2.16 6.95
CA GLU A 80 1.98 1.88 7.26
C GLU A 80 0.99 2.29 6.15
N TYR A 81 1.49 3.00 5.12
CA TYR A 81 0.68 3.46 4.00
C TYR A 81 0.76 2.56 2.78
N PHE A 82 1.71 1.62 2.68
CA PHE A 82 1.84 0.76 1.49
C PHE A 82 1.56 -0.70 1.85
N LEU A 83 0.53 -1.26 1.21
CA LEU A 83 0.05 -2.61 1.43
C LEU A 83 0.11 -3.42 0.14
N PHE A 84 0.60 -4.65 0.24
CA PHE A 84 0.90 -5.50 -0.90
C PHE A 84 0.11 -6.82 -0.83
N LYS A 85 -0.44 -7.23 -1.97
CA LYS A 85 -1.05 -8.55 -2.19
C LYS A 85 -0.93 -8.96 -3.65
N THR A 86 -1.09 -10.23 -3.94
CA THR A 86 -1.36 -10.72 -5.30
C THR A 86 -2.86 -10.83 -5.58
N LEU A 87 -3.20 -10.94 -6.86
CA LEU A 87 -4.57 -11.23 -7.29
C LEU A 87 -5.09 -12.57 -6.73
N ASP A 88 -4.21 -13.57 -6.59
CA ASP A 88 -4.62 -14.87 -6.04
C ASP A 88 -4.87 -14.79 -4.53
N GLU A 89 -4.00 -14.12 -3.77
CA GLU A 89 -4.24 -13.83 -2.33
C GLU A 89 -5.54 -13.04 -2.12
N LEU A 90 -5.87 -12.12 -3.03
CA LEU A 90 -7.08 -11.31 -2.93
C LEU A 90 -8.36 -12.12 -3.14
N LYS A 91 -8.34 -13.15 -4.02
CA LYS A 91 -9.48 -14.05 -4.25
C LYS A 91 -9.81 -14.89 -3.01
N GLU A 92 -8.79 -15.24 -2.23
CA GLU A 92 -8.96 -16.02 -1.00
C GLU A 92 -9.50 -15.15 0.13
N ASN A 93 -8.88 -13.99 0.38
CA ASN A 93 -9.31 -13.08 1.43
C ASN A 93 -8.95 -11.65 1.08
N VAL A 94 -9.96 -10.78 0.97
CA VAL A 94 -9.76 -9.36 0.66
C VAL A 94 -9.23 -8.59 1.87
N PHE A 95 -9.65 -8.93 3.09
CA PHE A 95 -9.52 -8.06 4.26
C PHE A 95 -8.31 -8.36 5.14
N GLU A 96 -7.78 -9.58 5.10
CA GLU A 96 -6.70 -10.02 5.98
C GLU A 96 -5.44 -10.39 5.22
N GLY A 97 -4.27 -10.32 5.86
CA GLY A 97 -3.01 -10.80 5.29
C GLY A 97 -2.40 -9.85 4.26
N TRP A 98 -2.66 -8.54 4.38
CA TRP A 98 -1.94 -7.53 3.59
C TRP A 98 -0.53 -7.40 4.10
N GLU A 99 0.45 -7.50 3.20
CA GLU A 99 1.86 -7.44 3.53
C GLU A 99 2.36 -5.99 3.52
N LEU A 100 3.14 -5.61 4.52
CA LEU A 100 3.96 -4.39 4.53
C LEU A 100 5.32 -4.71 3.93
N PHE A 101 6.09 -3.69 3.53
CA PHE A 101 7.39 -3.95 2.90
C PHE A 101 8.48 -4.47 3.86
N ASP A 102 8.23 -4.56 5.17
CA ASP A 102 9.09 -5.27 6.14
C ASP A 102 8.66 -6.73 6.36
N GLY A 103 7.63 -7.20 5.65
CA GLY A 103 7.09 -8.55 5.74
C GLY A 103 6.01 -8.73 6.82
N GLU A 104 5.68 -7.69 7.60
CA GLU A 104 4.58 -7.74 8.56
C GLU A 104 3.24 -7.90 7.81
N LYS A 105 2.35 -8.75 8.32
CA LYS A 105 1.00 -8.95 7.76
C LYS A 105 -0.06 -8.29 8.63
N ILE A 106 -0.93 -7.50 8.02
CA ILE A 106 -1.99 -6.77 8.71
C ILE A 106 -3.39 -7.05 8.13
N LYS A 107 -4.41 -6.62 8.87
CA LYS A 107 -5.80 -6.54 8.40
C LYS A 107 -6.11 -5.11 7.95
N LEU A 108 -7.09 -4.94 7.07
CA LEU A 108 -7.55 -3.61 6.65
C LEU A 108 -8.30 -2.87 7.77
N PHE A 109 -9.00 -3.60 8.64
CA PHE A 109 -9.84 -3.09 9.72
C PHE A 109 -9.87 -4.02 10.93
#